data_AF-A0AAN7BGB9-F1
#
_entry.id   AF-A0AAN7BGB9-F1
#
_cell.length_a   1.000
_cell.length_b   1.000
_cell.length_c   1.000
_cell.angle_alpha   90.00
_cell.angle_beta   90.00
_cell.angle_gamma   90.00
#
_symmetry.space_group_name_H-M   'P 1'
#
loop_
_entity.id
_entity.type
_entity.pdbx_description
1 polymer ?
#
loop_
_entity_poly.entity_id
_entity_poly.type
_entity_poly.pdbx_seq_one_letter_code
_entity_poly.pdbx_strand_id
1 'polypeptide(L)'
;EDYKVDQILALDILSNGDSSTNSTIKVKIRKLYTRTLSCVMLVDIIHQPSSGGLPQTAVLKLYGRHFTVDYRENRRLEPWGQILEEEYIEFAKTGQFQEFIHKIHQREGGEDDMYEPQDEDEWWDDGACEAALADELNADFNKETAMYDVMRDVQGVFIPKIFAHVEMDISPPGITPVLFFSVA
;
A
#
# COMPACT_ATOMS: atom_id res chain seq x y z
N GLU A 1 -0.28 0.40 14.16
CA GLU A 1 0.00 -0.83 14.96
C GLU A 1 0.86 -1.75 14.13
N ASP A 2 1.85 -2.43 14.73
CA ASP A 2 2.67 -3.41 14.00
C ASP A 2 1.91 -4.73 13.80
N TYR A 3 1.96 -5.25 12.58
CA TYR A 3 1.45 -6.59 12.29
C TYR A 3 2.20 -7.66 13.07
N LYS A 4 1.52 -8.74 13.48
CA LYS A 4 2.10 -9.84 14.26
C LYS A 4 1.82 -11.19 13.63
N VAL A 5 2.75 -12.14 13.82
CA VAL A 5 2.50 -13.55 13.50
C VAL A 5 1.24 -14.02 14.26
N ASP A 6 0.44 -14.83 13.58
CA ASP A 6 -0.89 -15.31 13.98
C ASP A 6 -2.01 -14.27 14.00
N GLN A 7 -1.74 -13.00 13.67
CA GLN A 7 -2.79 -12.00 13.44
C GLN A 7 -3.63 -12.37 12.21
N ILE A 8 -4.93 -12.12 12.29
CA ILE A 8 -5.87 -12.33 11.19
C ILE A 8 -6.21 -10.98 10.56
N LEU A 9 -6.07 -10.90 9.23
CA LEU A 9 -6.47 -9.75 8.44
C LEU A 9 -7.71 -10.10 7.63
N ALA A 10 -8.62 -9.13 7.47
CA ALA A 10 -9.73 -9.18 6.53
C ALA A 10 -9.37 -8.30 5.33
N LEU A 11 -9.47 -8.86 4.13
CA LEU A 11 -9.07 -8.22 2.89
C LEU A 11 -10.18 -8.37 1.86
N ASP A 12 -10.51 -7.30 1.16
CA ASP A 12 -11.49 -7.31 0.08
C ASP A 12 -10.80 -7.50 -1.26
N ILE A 13 -11.25 -8.48 -2.06
CA ILE A 13 -10.73 -8.68 -3.41
C ILE A 13 -11.30 -7.61 -4.34
N LEU A 14 -10.39 -6.91 -5.02
CA LEU A 14 -10.73 -5.93 -6.04
C LEU A 14 -11.18 -6.65 -7.31
N SER A 15 -12.38 -6.33 -7.81
CA SER A 15 -12.92 -6.89 -9.05
C SER A 15 -12.70 -5.95 -10.23
N ASN A 16 -12.18 -6.47 -11.34
CA ASN A 16 -11.91 -5.70 -12.57
C ASN A 16 -13.18 -5.32 -13.40
N GLY A 17 -14.39 -5.35 -12.83
CA GLY A 17 -15.61 -4.85 -13.50
C GLY A 17 -16.96 -5.43 -13.03
N ASP A 18 -17.95 -4.53 -12.88
CA ASP A 18 -19.42 -4.66 -12.97
C ASP A 18 -20.24 -5.68 -12.15
N SER A 19 -19.70 -6.39 -11.16
CA SER A 19 -20.57 -7.11 -10.20
C SER A 19 -20.26 -6.80 -8.75
N SER A 20 -21.27 -6.24 -8.07
CA SER A 20 -21.30 -5.62 -6.75
C SER A 20 -21.14 -6.58 -5.57
N THR A 21 -20.22 -7.54 -5.63
CA THR A 21 -19.89 -8.36 -4.46
C THR A 21 -18.39 -8.35 -4.25
N ASN A 22 -17.90 -7.37 -3.48
CA ASN A 22 -16.57 -7.42 -2.90
C ASN A 22 -16.45 -8.74 -2.14
N SER A 23 -15.50 -9.57 -2.56
CA SER A 23 -15.27 -10.87 -1.98
C SER A 23 -14.23 -10.72 -0.87
N THR A 24 -14.67 -10.74 0.38
CA THR A 24 -13.77 -10.67 1.53
C THR A 24 -13.10 -12.02 1.78
N ILE A 25 -11.77 -12.02 1.88
CA ILE A 25 -10.98 -13.15 2.37
C ILE A 25 -10.46 -12.84 3.79
N LYS A 26 -10.19 -13.89 4.55
CA LYS A 26 -9.44 -13.78 5.80
C LYS A 26 -8.14 -14.54 5.69
N VAL A 27 -7.06 -13.88 6.06
CA VAL A 27 -5.72 -14.44 6.01
C VAL A 27 -5.09 -14.36 7.38
N LYS A 28 -4.31 -15.39 7.76
CA LYS A 28 -3.54 -15.42 9.00
C LYS A 28 -2.07 -15.22 8.69
N ILE A 29 -1.43 -14.27 9.34
CA ILE A 29 0.00 -13.98 9.17
C ILE A 29 0.81 -15.15 9.71
N ARG A 30 1.60 -15.78 8.83
CA ARG A 30 2.50 -16.87 9.20
C ARG A 30 3.93 -16.39 9.40
N LYS A 31 4.36 -15.42 8.59
CA LYS A 31 5.70 -14.83 8.68
C LYS A 31 5.68 -13.40 8.14
N LEU A 32 6.42 -12.52 8.80
CA LEU A 32 6.67 -11.16 8.34
C LEU A 32 8.06 -11.07 7.71
N TYR A 33 8.17 -10.29 6.64
CA TYR A 33 9.41 -9.90 6.02
C TYR A 33 9.53 -8.38 6.15
N THR A 34 10.41 -7.94 7.04
CA THR A 34 10.56 -6.55 7.49
C THR A 34 11.85 -5.92 6.94
N ARG A 35 12.29 -6.35 5.75
CA ARG A 35 13.47 -5.83 5.04
C ARG A 35 13.17 -5.65 3.56
N THR A 36 12.04 -5.03 3.27
CA THR A 36 11.49 -4.85 1.93
C THR A 36 10.84 -3.47 1.82
N LEU A 37 10.91 -2.84 0.64
CA LEU A 37 10.33 -1.50 0.39
C LEU A 37 8.80 -1.43 0.58
N SER A 38 8.15 -2.57 0.72
CA SER A 38 6.73 -2.77 1.02
C SER A 38 6.59 -3.75 2.17
N CYS A 39 5.46 -3.79 2.87
CA CYS A 39 5.23 -4.82 3.88
C CYS A 39 4.93 -6.18 3.21
N VAL A 40 5.82 -7.16 3.35
CA VAL A 40 5.66 -8.49 2.75
C VAL A 40 5.41 -9.54 3.83
N MET A 41 4.40 -10.39 3.60
CA MET A 41 3.99 -11.42 4.57
C MET A 41 3.76 -12.75 3.86
N LEU A 42 4.14 -13.85 4.51
CA LEU A 42 3.58 -15.16 4.18
C LEU A 42 2.30 -15.34 4.98
N VAL A 43 1.19 -15.66 4.31
CA VAL A 43 -0.12 -15.79 4.94
C VAL A 43 -0.79 -17.11 4.59
N ASP A 44 -1.56 -17.66 5.54
CA ASP A 44 -2.47 -18.77 5.28
C ASP A 44 -3.88 -18.21 5.03
N ILE A 45 -4.52 -18.59 3.93
CA ILE A 45 -5.90 -18.20 3.61
C ILE A 45 -6.84 -19.12 4.40
N ILE A 46 -7.46 -18.57 5.44
CA ILE A 46 -8.30 -19.32 6.38
C ILE A 46 -9.79 -19.19 6.06
N HIS A 47 -10.17 -18.18 5.25
CA HIS A 47 -11.52 -18.00 4.74
C HIS A 47 -11.47 -17.39 3.34
N GLN A 48 -12.20 -18.00 2.41
CA GLN A 48 -12.44 -17.46 1.08
C GLN A 48 -13.85 -17.86 0.60
N PRO A 49 -14.47 -17.09 -0.31
CA PRO A 49 -15.73 -17.49 -0.93
C PRO A 49 -15.62 -18.86 -1.61
N SER A 50 -16.72 -19.58 -1.75
CA SER A 50 -16.74 -20.96 -2.29
C SER A 50 -16.22 -21.11 -3.72
N SER A 51 -16.05 -20.01 -4.45
CA SER A 51 -15.45 -19.91 -5.79
C SER A 51 -13.96 -19.55 -5.78
N GLY A 52 -13.35 -19.38 -4.60
CA GLY A 52 -11.98 -18.89 -4.43
C GLY A 52 -10.96 -19.89 -4.95
N GLY A 53 -10.43 -19.63 -6.15
CA GLY A 53 -9.28 -20.35 -6.72
C GLY A 53 -7.95 -19.98 -6.08
N LEU A 54 -7.95 -19.42 -4.86
CA LEU A 54 -6.74 -19.00 -4.17
C LEU A 54 -6.05 -20.20 -3.51
N PRO A 55 -4.71 -20.20 -3.46
CA PRO A 55 -3.95 -21.24 -2.78
C PRO A 55 -4.19 -21.18 -1.26
N GLN A 56 -3.88 -22.27 -0.55
CA GLN A 56 -3.97 -22.31 0.91
C GLN A 56 -3.00 -21.33 1.59
N THR A 57 -1.84 -21.11 0.98
CA THR A 57 -0.79 -20.22 1.47
C THR A 57 -0.35 -19.32 0.32
N ALA A 58 -0.15 -18.03 0.59
CA ALA A 58 0.26 -17.03 -0.39
C ALA A 58 1.21 -16.00 0.20
N VAL A 59 1.88 -15.25 -0.65
CA VAL A 59 2.59 -14.03 -0.27
C VAL A 59 1.65 -12.85 -0.41
N LEU A 60 1.53 -12.06 0.65
CA LEU A 60 0.78 -10.81 0.68
C LEU A 60 1.77 -9.65 0.69
N LYS A 61 1.66 -8.75 -0.28
CA LYS A 61 2.45 -7.52 -0.36
C LYS A 61 1.52 -6.32 -0.18
N LEU A 62 1.76 -5.53 0.87
CA LEU A 62 0.97 -4.35 1.21
C LEU A 62 1.73 -3.05 0.93
N TYR A 63 1.05 -2.12 0.27
CA TYR A 63 1.50 -0.76 -0.01
C TYR A 63 0.70 0.21 0.83
N GLY A 64 1.14 0.45 2.07
CA GLY A 64 0.45 1.35 2.99
C GLY A 64 1.43 2.07 3.89
N ARG A 65 1.23 3.39 4.06
CA ARG A 65 2.13 4.28 4.82
C ARG A 65 2.32 3.91 6.30
N HIS A 66 1.43 3.08 6.83
CA HIS A 66 1.50 2.54 8.20
C HIS A 66 2.54 1.43 8.35
N PHE A 67 3.00 0.84 7.24
CA PHE A 67 3.74 -0.43 7.25
C PHE A 67 5.06 -0.37 6.49
N THR A 68 5.60 0.84 6.34
CA THR A 68 6.76 1.19 5.53
C THR A 68 8.00 1.44 6.38
N VAL A 69 8.33 0.55 7.31
CA VAL A 69 9.47 0.74 8.25
C VAL A 69 10.79 0.91 7.49
N ASP A 70 11.19 -0.05 6.65
CA ASP A 70 12.45 0.05 5.90
C ASP A 70 12.45 1.23 4.93
N TYR A 71 11.29 1.51 4.34
CA TYR A 71 11.13 2.62 3.41
C TYR A 71 11.35 3.96 4.12
N ARG A 72 10.72 4.15 5.29
CA ARG A 72 10.92 5.33 6.16
C ARG A 72 12.35 5.44 6.65
N GLU A 73 12.97 4.33 7.08
CA GLU A 73 14.38 4.31 7.49
C GLU A 73 15.32 4.73 6.34
N ASN A 74 15.12 4.18 5.14
CA ASN A 74 15.93 4.51 3.96
C ASN A 74 15.74 5.96 3.52
N ARG A 75 14.54 6.52 3.70
CA ARG A 75 14.19 7.91 3.38
C ARG A 75 14.40 8.89 4.55
N ARG A 76 14.89 8.41 5.70
CA ARG A 76 15.05 9.19 6.94
C ARG A 76 13.76 9.90 7.39
N LEU A 77 12.62 9.29 7.14
CA LEU A 77 11.32 9.76 7.61
C LEU A 77 11.09 9.32 9.05
N GLU A 78 10.31 10.10 9.79
CA GLU A 78 9.88 9.73 11.13
C GLU A 78 9.12 8.38 11.11
N PRO A 79 9.33 7.50 12.12
CA PRO A 79 8.56 6.29 12.26
C PRO A 79 7.06 6.60 12.28
N TRP A 80 6.26 5.77 11.63
CA TRP A 80 4.81 5.96 11.68
C TRP A 80 4.31 5.98 13.12
N GLY A 81 3.43 6.94 13.43
CA GLY A 81 2.83 7.11 14.74
C GLY A 81 1.45 7.75 14.65
N GLN A 82 0.72 7.75 15.75
CA GLN A 82 -0.64 8.32 15.79
C GLN A 82 -0.66 9.83 15.48
N ILE A 83 0.39 10.56 15.82
CA ILE A 83 0.49 12.00 15.53
C ILE A 83 0.50 12.23 14.01
N LEU A 84 1.38 11.52 13.29
CA LEU A 84 1.44 11.55 11.82
C LEU A 84 0.11 11.11 11.17
N GLU A 85 -0.59 10.16 11.80
CA GLU A 85 -1.93 9.75 11.35
C GLU A 85 -2.94 10.90 11.43
N GLU A 86 -2.94 11.61 12.56
CA GLU A 86 -3.84 12.73 12.80
C GLU A 86 -3.52 13.88 11.83
N GLU A 87 -2.25 14.21 11.63
CA GLU A 87 -1.81 15.25 10.69
C GLU A 87 -2.14 14.90 9.24
N TYR A 88 -1.94 13.65 8.82
CA TYR A 88 -2.38 13.18 7.51
C TYR A 88 -3.90 13.35 7.33
N ILE A 89 -4.69 12.97 8.34
CA ILE A 89 -6.15 13.08 8.31
C ILE A 89 -6.56 14.57 8.25
N GLU A 90 -5.91 15.43 9.01
CA GLU A 90 -6.16 16.88 8.99
C GLU A 90 -5.83 17.48 7.62
N PHE A 91 -4.68 17.14 7.06
CA PHE A 91 -4.29 17.53 5.72
C PHE A 91 -5.29 17.04 4.67
N ALA A 92 -5.69 15.77 4.72
CA ALA A 92 -6.68 15.20 3.81
C ALA A 92 -8.04 15.92 3.87
N LYS A 93 -8.46 16.36 5.06
CA LYS A 93 -9.71 17.13 5.25
C LYS A 93 -9.67 18.53 4.63
N THR A 94 -8.49 19.10 4.37
CA THR A 94 -8.38 20.41 3.71
C THR A 94 -8.84 20.38 2.24
N GLY A 95 -8.89 19.20 1.62
CA GLY A 95 -9.17 19.02 0.19
C GLY A 95 -8.00 19.43 -0.73
N GLN A 96 -6.85 19.81 -0.16
CA GLN A 96 -5.68 20.28 -0.91
C GLN A 96 -4.83 19.15 -1.50
N PHE A 97 -5.15 17.89 -1.19
CA PHE A 97 -4.37 16.72 -1.57
C PHE A 97 -4.01 16.70 -3.07
N GLN A 98 -5.01 16.82 -3.95
CA GLN A 98 -4.79 16.72 -5.40
C GLN A 98 -3.94 17.87 -5.95
N GLU A 99 -4.16 19.10 -5.47
CA GLU A 99 -3.35 20.25 -5.87
C GLU A 99 -1.91 20.11 -5.40
N PHE A 100 -1.72 19.61 -4.18
CA PHE A 100 -0.42 19.35 -3.60
C PHE A 100 0.35 18.30 -4.39
N ILE A 101 -0.23 17.11 -4.62
CA ILE A 101 0.39 16.06 -5.43
C ILE A 101 0.74 16.56 -6.83
N HIS A 102 -0.15 17.33 -7.45
CA HIS A 102 0.12 17.92 -8.76
C HIS A 102 1.35 18.85 -8.76
N LYS A 103 1.53 19.67 -7.70
CA LYS A 103 2.71 20.53 -7.55
C LYS A 103 3.99 19.72 -7.38
N ILE A 104 3.93 18.59 -6.66
CA ILE A 104 5.06 17.66 -6.51
C ILE A 104 5.47 17.13 -7.88
N HIS A 105 4.55 16.49 -8.60
CA HIS A 105 4.87 15.87 -9.90
C HIS A 105 5.33 16.90 -10.96
N GLN A 106 4.91 18.17 -10.87
CA GLN A 106 5.42 19.23 -11.75
C GLN A 106 6.86 19.64 -11.44
N ARG A 107 7.30 19.54 -10.17
CA ARG A 107 8.68 19.81 -9.75
C ARG A 107 9.61 18.65 -10.14
N GLU A 108 9.11 17.41 -10.16
CA GLU A 108 9.84 16.15 -10.45
C GLU A 108 10.16 15.93 -11.95
N GLY A 109 10.67 16.95 -12.65
CA GLY A 109 11.07 16.86 -14.06
C GLY A 109 12.26 15.94 -14.38
N GLY A 110 12.66 15.03 -13.49
CA GLY A 110 13.76 14.08 -13.69
C GLY A 110 13.60 12.83 -12.83
N GLU A 111 13.74 11.65 -13.44
CA GLU A 111 13.45 10.32 -12.88
C GLU A 111 14.31 9.89 -11.66
N ASP A 112 15.18 10.76 -11.13
CA ASP A 112 16.18 10.42 -10.10
C ASP A 112 16.37 11.48 -8.99
N ASP A 113 15.66 12.62 -9.03
CA ASP A 113 15.85 13.67 -8.02
C ASP A 113 14.80 13.54 -6.91
N MET A 114 15.22 12.90 -5.81
CA MET A 114 14.49 12.87 -4.54
C MET A 114 14.10 14.28 -4.09
N TYR A 115 12.90 14.42 -3.54
CA TYR A 115 12.49 15.61 -2.81
C TYR A 115 13.21 15.69 -1.46
N GLU A 116 14.43 16.22 -1.43
CA GLU A 116 15.00 16.82 -0.22
C GLU A 116 14.56 18.30 -0.20
N PRO A 117 13.86 18.77 0.85
CA PRO A 117 13.52 20.18 0.99
C PRO A 117 14.80 21.02 0.88
N GLN A 118 14.90 21.89 -0.12
CA GLN A 118 16.12 22.68 -0.35
C GLN A 118 16.28 23.81 0.68
N ASP A 119 15.17 24.23 1.31
CA ASP A 119 15.13 25.29 2.31
C ASP A 119 14.39 24.83 3.58
N GLU A 120 14.87 25.26 4.75
CA GLU A 120 14.24 25.01 6.08
C GLU A 120 12.79 25.53 6.16
N ASP A 121 12.43 26.51 5.31
CA ASP A 121 11.09 27.09 5.23
C ASP A 121 10.17 26.35 4.23
N GLU A 122 10.70 25.41 3.44
CA GLU A 122 9.95 24.54 2.52
C GLU A 122 9.59 23.18 3.14
N TRP A 123 9.88 22.98 4.43
CA TRP A 123 9.48 21.78 5.16
C TRP A 123 7.97 21.70 5.16
N TRP A 124 7.47 20.78 4.32
CA TRP A 124 6.07 20.39 4.32
C TRP A 124 5.71 19.96 5.73
N ASP A 125 4.49 20.30 6.16
CA ASP A 125 4.00 19.71 7.40
C ASP A 125 3.96 18.18 7.29
N ASP A 126 3.98 17.52 8.43
CA ASP A 126 4.01 16.08 8.51
C ASP A 126 2.82 15.43 7.77
N GLY A 127 1.67 16.09 7.73
CA GLY A 127 0.49 15.64 6.99
C GLY A 127 0.69 15.64 5.47
N ALA A 128 1.31 16.69 4.93
CA ALA A 128 1.71 16.80 3.54
C ALA A 128 2.81 15.79 3.18
N CYS A 129 3.77 15.54 4.07
CA CYS A 129 4.76 14.47 3.89
C CYS A 129 4.11 13.09 3.82
N GLU A 130 3.17 12.78 4.72
CA GLU A 130 2.41 11.53 4.70
C GLU A 130 1.53 11.40 3.45
N ALA A 131 1.01 12.51 2.92
CA ALA A 131 0.27 12.55 1.66
C ALA A 131 1.15 12.22 0.45
N ALA A 132 2.34 12.81 0.37
CA ALA A 132 3.32 12.48 -0.66
C ALA A 132 3.73 10.99 -0.60
N LEU A 133 4.00 10.48 0.62
CA LEU A 133 4.32 9.06 0.83
C LEU A 133 3.17 8.13 0.38
N ALA A 134 1.92 8.51 0.67
CA ALA A 134 0.75 7.74 0.23
C ALA A 134 0.64 7.69 -1.29
N ASP A 135 0.88 8.80 -1.98
CA ASP A 135 0.88 8.87 -3.45
C ASP A 135 2.00 8.02 -4.06
N GLU A 136 3.21 8.10 -3.51
CA GLU A 136 4.36 7.33 -3.99
C GLU A 136 4.14 5.81 -3.85
N LEU A 137 3.66 5.35 -2.69
CA LEU A 137 3.35 3.92 -2.48
C LEU A 137 2.23 3.43 -3.41
N ASN A 138 1.25 4.29 -3.70
CA ASN A 138 0.20 3.98 -4.66
C ASN A 138 0.77 3.92 -6.10
N ALA A 139 1.68 4.82 -6.45
CA ALA A 139 2.39 4.78 -7.72
C ALA A 139 3.22 3.49 -7.87
N ASP A 140 3.91 3.06 -6.83
CA ASP A 140 4.68 1.81 -6.82
C ASP A 140 3.78 0.57 -6.96
N PHE A 141 2.65 0.56 -6.26
CA PHE A 141 1.63 -0.48 -6.45
C PHE A 141 1.16 -0.54 -7.92
N ASN A 142 0.80 0.61 -8.50
CA ASN A 142 0.31 0.68 -9.89
C ASN A 142 1.39 0.26 -10.90
N LYS A 143 2.65 0.65 -10.69
CA LYS A 143 3.78 0.23 -11.53
C LYS A 143 4.01 -1.27 -11.44
N GLU A 144 4.03 -1.84 -10.23
CA GLU A 144 4.23 -3.27 -10.05
C GLU A 144 3.09 -4.07 -10.71
N THR A 145 1.84 -3.70 -10.46
CA THR A 145 0.69 -4.40 -11.04
C THR A 145 0.65 -4.32 -12.56
N ALA A 146 0.90 -3.16 -13.14
CA ALA A 146 1.03 -3.00 -14.59
C ALA A 146 2.13 -3.89 -15.17
N MET A 147 3.27 -4.01 -14.47
CA MET A 147 4.37 -4.87 -14.88
C MET A 147 3.98 -6.35 -14.85
N TYR A 148 3.27 -6.81 -13.81
CA TYR A 148 2.75 -8.18 -13.76
C TYR A 148 1.73 -8.45 -14.87
N ASP A 149 0.88 -7.47 -15.20
CA ASP A 149 -0.08 -7.59 -16.30
C ASP A 149 0.62 -7.75 -17.66
N VAL A 150 1.71 -7.01 -17.90
CA VAL A 150 2.55 -7.17 -19.09
C VAL A 150 3.24 -8.54 -19.10
N MET A 151 3.66 -9.04 -17.94
CA MET A 151 4.37 -10.31 -17.79
C MET A 151 3.46 -11.53 -17.57
N ARG A 152 2.18 -11.45 -17.93
CA ARG A 152 1.18 -12.50 -17.66
C ARG A 152 1.60 -13.90 -18.10
N ASP A 153 2.26 -14.01 -19.25
CA ASP A 153 2.65 -15.30 -19.84
C ASP A 153 3.82 -16.00 -19.11
N VAL A 154 4.58 -15.26 -18.29
CA VAL A 154 5.73 -15.79 -17.54
C VAL A 154 5.47 -15.94 -16.03
N GLN A 155 4.27 -15.54 -15.58
CA GLN A 155 3.83 -15.72 -14.20
C GLN A 155 3.68 -17.20 -13.83
N GLY A 156 4.17 -17.57 -12.65
CA GLY A 156 4.20 -18.95 -12.17
C GLY A 156 5.28 -19.83 -12.82
N VAL A 157 6.06 -19.29 -13.76
CA VAL A 157 7.20 -19.97 -14.41
C VAL A 157 8.51 -19.30 -14.03
N PHE A 158 8.65 -18.01 -14.35
CA PHE A 158 9.86 -17.23 -14.10
C PHE A 158 9.70 -16.19 -13.00
N ILE A 159 8.47 -15.69 -12.81
CA ILE A 159 8.14 -14.73 -11.77
C ILE A 159 6.95 -15.25 -10.93
N PRO A 160 6.71 -14.71 -9.73
CA PRO A 160 5.53 -15.03 -8.94
C PRO A 160 4.23 -14.85 -9.74
N LYS A 161 3.16 -15.54 -9.31
CA LYS A 161 1.87 -15.44 -9.96
C LYS A 161 0.93 -14.61 -9.10
N ILE A 162 0.44 -13.50 -9.63
CA ILE A 162 -0.61 -12.74 -8.94
C ILE A 162 -1.92 -13.55 -9.00
N PHE A 163 -2.49 -13.80 -7.83
CA PHE A 163 -3.78 -14.48 -7.66
C PHE A 163 -4.93 -13.49 -7.56
N ALA A 164 -4.72 -12.37 -6.88
CA ALA A 164 -5.75 -11.35 -6.67
C ALA A 164 -5.13 -10.01 -6.31
N HIS A 165 -5.83 -8.93 -6.64
CA HIS A 165 -5.61 -7.65 -6.00
C HIS A 165 -6.55 -7.52 -4.81
N VAL A 166 -6.06 -6.97 -3.71
CA VAL A 166 -6.84 -6.83 -2.48
C VAL A 166 -6.82 -5.40 -1.96
N GLU A 167 -7.74 -5.07 -1.07
CA GLU A 167 -7.81 -3.84 -0.28
C GLU A 167 -8.11 -4.19 1.18
N MET A 168 -7.72 -3.33 2.13
CA MET A 168 -7.92 -3.53 3.56
C MET A 168 -8.53 -2.26 4.08
N ASP A 169 -9.72 -2.39 4.64
CA ASP A 169 -10.37 -1.27 5.32
C ASP A 169 -9.63 -0.99 6.63
N ILE A 170 -8.67 -0.07 6.55
CA ILE A 170 -7.93 0.49 7.70
C ILE A 170 -8.51 1.83 8.16
N SER A 171 -9.65 2.23 7.60
CA SER A 171 -10.22 3.55 7.83
C SER A 171 -10.72 3.72 9.26
N PRO A 172 -10.48 4.88 9.90
CA PRO A 172 -11.43 5.39 10.87
C PRO A 172 -12.80 5.55 10.18
N PRO A 173 -13.93 5.26 10.84
CA PRO A 173 -15.24 5.38 10.22
C PRO A 173 -15.45 6.78 9.61
N GLY A 174 -15.60 6.85 8.28
CA GLY A 174 -15.89 8.09 7.54
C GLY A 174 -14.74 8.70 6.72
N ILE A 175 -13.59 8.04 6.63
CA ILE A 175 -12.50 8.41 5.70
C ILE A 175 -12.29 7.22 4.75
N THR A 176 -12.04 7.44 3.47
CA THR A 176 -11.77 6.35 2.51
C THR A 176 -10.30 6.42 2.07
N PRO A 177 -9.37 5.75 2.76
CA PRO A 177 -8.05 5.47 2.24
C PRO A 177 -8.13 4.21 1.38
N VAL A 178 -7.92 4.37 0.07
CA VAL A 178 -7.86 3.23 -0.84
C VAL A 178 -6.48 2.60 -0.73
N LEU A 179 -6.40 1.42 -0.13
CA LEU A 179 -5.18 0.62 -0.13
C LEU A 179 -5.28 -0.44 -1.22
N PHE A 180 -4.28 -0.48 -2.10
CA PHE A 180 -4.23 -1.50 -3.14
C PHE A 180 -3.12 -2.52 -2.87
N PHE A 181 -3.42 -3.79 -3.10
CA PHE A 181 -2.54 -4.89 -2.77
C PHE A 181 -2.46 -5.91 -3.90
N SER A 182 -1.40 -6.73 -3.87
CA SER A 182 -1.25 -7.90 -4.73
C SER A 182 -0.98 -9.13 -3.87
N VAL A 183 -1.77 -10.17 -4.08
CA VAL A 183 -1.55 -11.53 -3.56
C VAL A 183 -0.74 -12.29 -4.62
N ALA A 184 0.48 -12.72 -4.29
CA ALA A 184 1.40 -13.42 -5.19
C ALA A 184 1.87 -14.78 -4.64
#